data_AF-A0A6I4ZPS6-F1
#
_entry.id   AF-A0A6I4ZPS6-F1
#
_cell.length_a   1.000
_cell.length_b   1.000
_cell.length_c   1.000
_cell.angle_alpha   90.00
_cell.angle_beta   90.00
_cell.angle_gamma   90.00
#
_symmetry.space_group_name_H-M   'P 1'
#
loop_
_entity.id
_entity.type
_entity.pdbx_description
1 polymer ?
#
loop_
_entity_poly.entity_id
_entity_poly.type
_entity_poly.pdbx_seq_one_letter_code
_entity_poly.pdbx_strand_id
1 'polypeptide(L)'
;MGAGRGGRAGGPYGQPPLPRGCVPAADRRGRRRGGLVKAVRLVLLQIKYQERAFRRNPAAAFFTIAFPLIFLVILNVIFGGNDLDLGDRVISGATFYIPAIAALTIVNSCYTSIAMSWVFDRDGGVLKRVRGSPLPPWAFLFGRIAHAVILMLALLVLVVLFGWLFYDVDVPGQTMPAVLVTLAVGAFSFCALGFAIASMVPNADAAPAVVNASILPLLFISDVFIPPDAGTPAWVEHLSSVFPVRHLSEALQTGFNPFETGAGFEPVHLAVIAAWGVAGLLVTLRFSSWEPRV
;
A
#
# COMPACT_ATOMS: atom_id res chain seq x y z
N MET A 1 -79.18 27.71 5.68
CA MET A 1 -78.01 27.42 6.54
C MET A 1 -77.20 26.30 5.91
N GLY A 2 -76.22 26.64 5.07
CA GLY A 2 -75.40 25.67 4.33
C GLY A 2 -74.03 25.51 4.99
N ALA A 3 -73.69 24.27 5.37
CA ALA A 3 -72.39 23.90 5.91
C ALA A 3 -71.32 23.94 4.81
N GLY A 4 -70.42 24.92 4.90
CA GLY A 4 -69.25 25.08 4.04
C GLY A 4 -68.03 24.35 4.60
N ARG A 5 -67.54 23.37 3.83
CA ARG A 5 -66.43 22.44 4.11
C ARG A 5 -65.11 23.15 4.44
N GLY A 6 -64.44 22.68 5.49
CA GLY A 6 -63.07 23.05 5.83
C GLY A 6 -62.08 22.73 4.71
N GLY A 7 -61.38 23.76 4.25
CA GLY A 7 -60.30 23.67 3.27
C GLY A 7 -59.06 23.00 3.87
N ARG A 8 -58.73 21.85 3.27
CA ARG A 8 -57.49 21.05 3.28
C ARG A 8 -56.24 21.69 3.92
N ALA A 9 -55.64 20.91 4.82
CA ALA A 9 -54.26 21.02 5.26
C ALA A 9 -53.29 21.01 4.06
N GLY A 10 -52.53 22.08 3.88
CA GLY A 10 -51.36 22.12 2.99
C GLY A 10 -50.17 21.46 3.68
N GLY A 11 -49.70 20.33 3.14
CA GLY A 11 -48.48 19.65 3.59
C GLY A 11 -47.20 20.45 3.32
N PRO A 12 -46.04 20.04 3.87
CA PRO A 12 -44.81 20.82 3.96
C PRO A 12 -43.97 20.86 2.66
N TYR A 13 -44.61 20.87 1.49
CA TYR A 13 -43.94 21.00 0.20
C TYR A 13 -44.50 22.22 -0.53
N GLY A 14 -43.89 23.39 -0.32
CA GLY A 14 -44.44 24.61 -0.89
C GLY A 14 -43.57 25.86 -0.77
N GLN A 15 -42.24 25.74 -0.87
CA GLN A 15 -41.45 26.91 -1.22
C GLN A 15 -40.60 26.60 -2.45
N PRO A 16 -40.83 27.29 -3.59
CA PRO A 16 -39.94 27.21 -4.74
C PRO A 16 -38.55 27.72 -4.35
N PRO A 17 -37.46 27.13 -4.87
CA PRO A 17 -36.12 27.68 -4.67
C PRO A 17 -36.04 29.09 -5.28
N LEU A 18 -35.80 30.10 -4.44
CA LEU A 18 -35.63 31.48 -4.87
C LEU A 18 -34.37 31.59 -5.74
N PRO A 19 -34.47 32.10 -6.99
CA PRO A 19 -33.30 32.36 -7.80
C PRO A 19 -32.53 33.53 -7.16
N ARG A 20 -31.30 33.26 -6.70
CA ARG A 20 -30.35 34.17 -6.00
C ARG A 20 -30.41 34.23 -4.47
N GLY A 21 -31.12 33.33 -3.80
CA GLY A 21 -31.06 33.21 -2.33
C GLY A 21 -29.92 32.29 -1.85
N CYS A 22 -29.18 32.71 -0.82
CA CYS A 22 -28.25 31.83 -0.10
C CYS A 22 -28.99 30.61 0.45
N VAL A 23 -28.38 29.42 0.36
CA VAL A 23 -28.90 28.17 0.94
C VAL A 23 -29.35 28.37 2.41
N PRO A 24 -30.57 27.91 2.78
CA PRO A 24 -31.13 28.11 4.12
C PRO A 24 -30.21 27.65 5.24
N ALA A 25 -30.24 28.35 6.38
CA ALA A 25 -29.39 28.04 7.55
C ALA A 25 -29.60 26.61 8.11
N ALA A 26 -30.79 26.03 7.89
CA ALA A 26 -31.11 24.64 8.25
C ALA A 26 -30.27 23.62 7.44
N ASP A 27 -30.03 23.87 6.16
CA ASP A 27 -29.16 23.05 5.30
C ASP A 27 -27.67 23.21 5.66
N ARG A 28 -27.28 24.36 6.23
CA ARG A 28 -25.89 24.59 6.68
C ARG A 28 -25.54 23.79 7.94
N ARG A 29 -26.50 23.56 8.85
CA ARG A 29 -26.27 22.82 10.11
C ARG A 29 -26.19 21.30 9.91
N GLY A 30 -26.98 20.71 8.99
CA GLY A 30 -26.88 19.28 8.65
C GLY A 30 -25.58 18.88 7.95
N ARG A 31 -24.90 19.85 7.31
CA ARG A 31 -23.67 19.63 6.53
C ARG A 31 -22.42 19.44 7.39
N ARG A 32 -22.39 19.96 8.63
CA ARG A 32 -21.22 19.86 9.53
C ARG A 32 -21.21 18.59 10.41
N ARG A 33 -22.35 18.13 10.93
CA ARG A 33 -22.42 16.92 11.78
C ARG A 33 -22.41 15.59 10.99
N GLY A 34 -22.85 15.61 9.73
CA GLY A 34 -22.81 14.44 8.84
C GLY A 34 -21.57 14.35 7.94
N GLY A 35 -20.64 15.32 8.03
CA GLY A 35 -19.49 15.42 7.14
C GLY A 35 -18.52 14.24 7.28
N LEU A 36 -18.12 13.92 8.51
CA LEU A 36 -17.17 12.84 8.79
C LEU A 36 -17.77 11.45 8.51
N VAL A 37 -19.03 11.20 8.88
CA VAL A 37 -19.72 9.94 8.56
C VAL A 37 -19.86 9.75 7.05
N LYS A 38 -20.19 10.81 6.30
CA LYS A 38 -20.22 10.77 4.83
C LYS A 38 -18.82 10.56 4.25
N ALA A 39 -17.80 11.21 4.79
CA ALA A 39 -16.42 11.10 4.35
C ALA A 39 -15.87 9.68 4.56
N VAL A 40 -16.05 9.09 5.73
CA VAL A 40 -15.70 7.69 6.04
C VAL A 40 -16.47 6.74 5.12
N ARG A 41 -17.78 6.96 4.91
CA ARG A 41 -18.58 6.14 3.99
C ARG A 41 -18.04 6.19 2.56
N LEU A 42 -17.62 7.35 2.08
CA LEU A 42 -17.02 7.49 0.75
C LEU A 42 -15.70 6.75 0.62
N VAL A 43 -14.84 6.82 1.64
CA VAL A 43 -13.60 6.03 1.69
C VAL A 43 -13.90 4.52 1.69
N LEU A 44 -14.84 4.05 2.50
CA LEU A 44 -15.22 2.63 2.54
C LEU A 44 -15.81 2.15 1.20
N LEU A 45 -16.62 2.97 0.55
CA LEU A 45 -17.13 2.67 -0.80
C LEU A 45 -16.00 2.58 -1.81
N GLN A 46 -15.00 3.46 -1.72
CA GLN A 46 -13.81 3.41 -2.56
C GLN A 46 -12.99 2.13 -2.32
N ILE A 47 -12.78 1.74 -1.06
CA ILE A 47 -12.08 0.49 -0.71
C ILE A 47 -12.85 -0.71 -1.29
N LYS A 48 -14.17 -0.76 -1.11
CA LYS A 48 -15.02 -1.82 -1.67
C LYS A 48 -14.99 -1.85 -3.19
N TYR A 49 -14.89 -0.70 -3.84
CA TYR A 49 -14.71 -0.62 -5.28
C TYR A 49 -13.38 -1.25 -5.71
N GLN A 50 -12.28 -0.91 -5.04
CA GLN A 50 -10.96 -1.46 -5.32
C GLN A 50 -10.92 -2.98 -5.07
N GLU A 51 -11.47 -3.44 -3.95
CA GLU A 51 -11.55 -4.87 -3.61
C GLU A 51 -12.36 -5.63 -4.67
N ARG A 52 -13.51 -5.08 -5.09
CA ARG A 52 -14.32 -5.67 -6.16
C ARG A 52 -13.59 -5.66 -7.50
N ALA A 53 -12.84 -4.61 -7.82
CA ALA A 53 -12.06 -4.53 -9.06
C ALA A 53 -10.94 -5.58 -9.05
N PHE A 54 -10.21 -5.70 -7.94
CA PHE A 54 -9.18 -6.72 -7.74
C PHE A 54 -9.74 -8.13 -7.89
N ARG A 55 -10.85 -8.44 -7.21
CA ARG A 55 -11.53 -9.75 -7.30
C ARG A 55 -12.11 -10.06 -8.68
N ARG A 56 -12.42 -9.04 -9.47
CA ARG A 56 -12.88 -9.18 -10.87
C ARG A 56 -11.74 -9.44 -11.85
N ASN A 57 -10.49 -9.28 -11.42
CA ASN A 57 -9.32 -9.66 -12.17
C ASN A 57 -8.73 -10.96 -11.56
N PRO A 58 -9.33 -12.13 -11.85
CA PRO A 58 -8.93 -13.39 -11.22
C PRO A 58 -7.48 -13.75 -11.53
N ALA A 59 -6.98 -13.39 -12.72
CA ALA A 59 -5.58 -13.58 -13.08
C ALA A 59 -4.66 -12.78 -12.16
N ALA A 60 -4.89 -11.47 -12.00
CA ALA A 60 -4.10 -10.65 -11.10
C ALA A 60 -4.20 -11.13 -9.64
N ALA A 61 -5.39 -11.48 -9.17
CA ALA A 61 -5.58 -11.98 -7.81
C ALA A 61 -4.83 -13.30 -7.56
N PHE A 62 -4.93 -14.24 -8.50
CA PHE A 62 -4.21 -15.52 -8.43
C PHE A 62 -2.70 -15.28 -8.39
N PHE A 63 -2.13 -14.52 -9.33
CA PHE A 63 -0.68 -14.28 -9.36
C PHE A 63 -0.20 -13.48 -8.16
N THR A 64 -0.96 -12.50 -7.67
CA THR A 64 -0.59 -11.69 -6.49
C THR A 64 -0.48 -12.55 -5.22
N ILE A 65 -1.33 -13.57 -5.09
CA ILE A 65 -1.36 -14.46 -3.92
C ILE A 65 -0.39 -15.64 -4.11
N ALA A 66 -0.41 -16.26 -5.29
CA ALA A 66 0.38 -17.43 -5.59
C ALA A 66 1.87 -17.11 -5.71
N PHE A 67 2.24 -15.96 -6.29
CA PHE A 67 3.65 -15.64 -6.54
C PHE A 67 4.49 -15.57 -5.25
N PRO A 68 4.10 -14.82 -4.19
CA PRO A 68 4.86 -14.83 -2.94
C PRO A 68 4.97 -16.22 -2.31
N LEU A 69 3.92 -17.04 -2.36
CA LEU A 69 3.93 -18.39 -1.78
C LEU A 69 4.79 -19.37 -2.58
N ILE A 70 4.67 -19.38 -3.91
CA ILE A 70 5.51 -20.18 -4.80
C ILE A 70 6.97 -19.78 -4.60
N PHE A 71 7.24 -18.48 -4.54
CA PHE A 71 8.59 -17.98 -4.34
C PHE A 71 9.15 -18.38 -2.96
N LEU A 72 8.32 -18.34 -1.91
CA LEU A 72 8.67 -18.84 -0.58
C LEU A 72 9.04 -20.32 -0.60
N VAL A 73 8.20 -21.14 -1.22
CA VAL A 73 8.42 -22.58 -1.34
C VAL A 73 9.70 -22.87 -2.13
N ILE A 74 9.92 -22.19 -3.25
CA ILE A 74 11.13 -22.36 -4.07
C ILE A 74 12.38 -21.97 -3.28
N LEU A 75 12.40 -20.81 -2.63
CA LEU A 75 13.55 -20.37 -1.85
C LEU A 75 13.81 -21.31 -0.66
N ASN A 76 12.76 -21.77 0.02
CA ASN A 76 12.92 -22.74 1.08
C ASN A 76 13.44 -24.10 0.57
N VAL A 77 12.98 -24.59 -0.58
CA VAL A 77 13.51 -25.84 -1.16
C VAL A 77 14.97 -25.71 -1.58
N ILE A 78 15.36 -24.57 -2.14
CA ILE A 78 16.74 -24.34 -2.60
C ILE A 78 17.69 -24.07 -1.44
N PHE A 79 17.26 -23.29 -0.45
CA PHE A 79 18.14 -22.73 0.58
C PHE A 79 17.72 -23.08 2.01
N GLY A 80 16.46 -23.44 2.26
CA GLY A 80 15.91 -23.71 3.59
C GLY A 80 16.32 -25.06 4.20
N GLY A 81 16.98 -25.93 3.43
CA GLY A 81 17.63 -27.14 3.96
C GLY A 81 19.04 -26.88 4.53
N ASN A 82 19.58 -25.68 4.33
CA ASN A 82 20.85 -25.27 4.92
C ASN A 82 20.53 -24.35 6.11
N ASP A 83 20.89 -24.82 7.29
CA ASP A 83 21.03 -23.97 8.47
C ASP A 83 21.91 -22.76 8.12
N LEU A 84 21.36 -21.55 8.20
CA LEU A 84 22.14 -20.33 7.98
C LEU A 84 22.94 -20.07 9.24
N ASP A 85 24.25 -20.25 9.13
CA ASP A 85 25.20 -19.99 10.20
C ASP A 85 25.55 -18.50 10.21
N LEU A 86 24.90 -17.71 11.07
CA LEU A 86 25.24 -16.29 11.30
C LEU A 86 26.42 -16.16 12.30
N GLY A 87 27.45 -16.99 12.13
CA GLY A 87 28.65 -17.03 12.97
C GLY A 87 28.51 -17.80 14.28
N ASP A 88 27.64 -17.33 15.20
CA ASP A 88 27.49 -17.91 16.54
C ASP A 88 26.18 -18.72 16.72
N ARG A 89 25.24 -18.63 15.78
CA ARG A 89 23.89 -19.24 15.92
C ARG A 89 23.29 -19.64 14.58
N VAL A 90 22.73 -20.85 14.57
CA VAL A 90 22.02 -21.46 13.45
C VAL A 90 20.57 -20.98 13.41
N ILE A 91 20.17 -20.36 12.30
CA ILE A 91 18.77 -20.01 12.02
C ILE A 91 18.32 -20.82 10.81
N SER A 92 17.11 -21.40 10.89
CA SER A 92 16.47 -22.01 9.72
C SER A 92 16.32 -20.97 8.62
N GLY A 93 16.72 -21.29 7.39
CA GLY A 93 16.57 -20.39 6.23
C GLY A 93 15.13 -19.89 6.05
N ALA A 94 14.12 -20.65 6.50
CA ALA A 94 12.72 -20.22 6.49
C ALA A 94 12.47 -18.92 7.27
N THR A 95 13.13 -18.75 8.42
CA THR A 95 13.01 -17.56 9.28
C THR A 95 13.60 -16.32 8.62
N PHE A 96 14.58 -16.48 7.72
CA PHE A 96 15.14 -15.40 6.91
C PHE A 96 14.26 -15.03 5.71
N TYR A 97 13.64 -16.01 5.05
CA TYR A 97 12.87 -15.76 3.82
C TYR A 97 11.49 -15.15 4.05
N ILE A 98 10.85 -15.38 5.20
CA ILE A 98 9.56 -14.75 5.52
C ILE A 98 9.64 -13.21 5.55
N PRO A 99 10.54 -12.56 6.30
CA PRO A 99 10.68 -11.11 6.30
C PRO A 99 11.12 -10.55 4.94
N ALA A 100 11.93 -11.29 4.17
CA ALA A 100 12.27 -10.95 2.79
C ALA A 100 11.04 -10.91 1.87
N ILE A 101 10.16 -11.91 1.99
CA ILE A 101 8.93 -11.99 1.20
C ILE A 101 7.89 -10.99 1.69
N ALA A 102 7.85 -10.70 2.99
CA ALA A 102 7.09 -9.58 3.54
C ALA A 102 7.51 -8.25 2.90
N ALA A 103 8.82 -7.97 2.82
CA ALA A 103 9.36 -6.79 2.15
C ALA A 103 8.92 -6.73 0.67
N LEU A 104 9.04 -7.84 -0.06
CA LEU A 104 8.59 -7.96 -1.45
C LEU A 104 7.09 -7.67 -1.59
N THR A 105 6.28 -8.16 -0.66
CA THR A 105 4.83 -7.98 -0.63
C THR A 105 4.44 -6.51 -0.44
N ILE A 106 5.17 -5.78 0.43
CA ILE A 106 4.99 -4.34 0.64
C ILE A 106 5.34 -3.58 -0.63
N VAL A 107 6.50 -3.87 -1.22
CA VAL A 107 6.92 -3.24 -2.48
C VAL A 107 5.88 -3.49 -3.57
N ASN A 108 5.41 -4.72 -3.75
CA ASN A 108 4.46 -5.02 -4.81
C ASN A 108 3.08 -4.37 -4.58
N SER A 109 2.59 -4.36 -3.34
CA SER A 109 1.26 -3.82 -2.99
C SER A 109 1.25 -2.29 -2.95
N CYS A 110 2.28 -1.67 -2.37
CA CYS A 110 2.33 -0.23 -2.12
C CYS A 110 3.05 0.55 -3.22
N TYR A 111 4.07 -0.01 -3.88
CA TYR A 111 4.76 0.65 -4.99
C TYR A 111 4.18 0.22 -6.34
N THR A 112 4.32 -1.05 -6.70
CA THR A 112 4.01 -1.55 -8.05
C THR A 112 2.53 -1.41 -8.39
N SER A 113 1.65 -1.91 -7.51
CA SER A 113 0.20 -1.87 -7.73
C SER A 113 -0.35 -0.44 -7.75
N ILE A 114 0.15 0.44 -6.86
CA ILE A 114 -0.25 1.86 -6.85
C ILE A 114 0.21 2.57 -8.13
N ALA A 115 1.47 2.37 -8.53
CA ALA A 115 2.03 3.00 -9.70
C ALA A 115 1.27 2.60 -10.98
N MET A 116 1.15 1.29 -11.21
CA MET A 116 0.46 0.75 -12.38
C MET A 116 -1.00 1.18 -12.41
N SER A 117 -1.75 0.98 -11.32
CA SER A 117 -3.17 1.36 -11.27
C SER A 117 -3.37 2.86 -11.47
N TRP A 118 -2.45 3.72 -11.00
CA TRP A 118 -2.54 5.17 -11.23
C TRP A 118 -2.44 5.50 -12.72
N VAL A 119 -1.47 4.92 -13.41
CA VAL A 119 -1.26 5.18 -14.84
C VAL A 119 -2.42 4.62 -15.67
N PHE A 120 -2.89 3.40 -15.37
CA PHE A 120 -4.07 2.82 -16.04
C PHE A 120 -5.33 3.66 -15.83
N ASP A 121 -5.57 4.13 -14.60
CA ASP A 121 -6.72 4.99 -14.30
C ASP A 121 -6.60 6.35 -15.01
N ARG A 122 -5.38 6.90 -15.12
CA ARG A 122 -5.11 8.19 -15.78
C ARG A 122 -5.41 8.09 -17.27
N ASP A 123 -4.84 7.09 -17.93
CA ASP A 123 -4.96 6.87 -19.36
C ASP A 123 -6.37 6.41 -19.75
N GLY A 124 -7.01 5.58 -18.92
CA GLY A 124 -8.41 5.17 -19.07
C GLY A 124 -9.44 6.26 -18.74
N GLY A 125 -9.00 7.50 -18.49
CA GLY A 125 -9.86 8.64 -18.18
C GLY A 125 -10.68 8.48 -16.89
N VAL A 126 -10.32 7.54 -16.01
CA VAL A 126 -10.99 7.35 -14.71
C VAL A 126 -10.77 8.58 -13.84
N LEU A 127 -9.54 9.12 -13.81
CA LEU A 127 -9.23 10.34 -13.04
C LEU A 127 -10.10 11.53 -13.47
N LYS A 128 -10.35 11.68 -14.78
CA LYS A 128 -11.24 12.73 -15.32
C LYS A 128 -12.69 12.54 -14.88
N ARG A 129 -13.18 11.30 -14.86
CA ARG A 129 -14.54 10.97 -14.39
C ARG A 129 -14.70 11.19 -12.89
N VAL A 130 -13.69 10.84 -12.08
CA VAL A 130 -13.69 11.07 -10.63
C VAL A 130 -13.78 12.56 -10.31
N ARG A 131 -13.08 13.42 -11.05
CA ARG A 131 -13.16 14.89 -10.89
C ARG A 131 -14.56 15.47 -11.13
N GLY A 132 -15.34 14.86 -12.02
CA GLY A 132 -16.73 15.25 -12.28
C GLY A 132 -17.76 14.65 -11.30
N SER A 133 -17.32 13.78 -10.39
CA SER A 133 -18.18 13.08 -9.44
C SER A 133 -18.24 13.81 -8.09
N PRO A 134 -19.25 13.53 -7.23
CA PRO A 134 -19.29 14.08 -5.88
C PRO A 134 -18.22 13.48 -4.94
N LEU A 135 -17.35 12.58 -5.42
CA LEU A 135 -16.29 11.96 -4.63
C LEU A 135 -15.10 12.93 -4.53
N PRO A 136 -14.72 13.39 -3.32
CA PRO A 136 -13.59 14.29 -3.17
C PRO A 136 -12.27 13.55 -3.49
N PRO A 137 -11.29 14.20 -4.17
CA PRO A 137 -10.05 13.55 -4.59
C PRO A 137 -9.24 12.93 -3.45
N TRP A 138 -9.26 13.53 -2.27
CA TRP A 138 -8.58 12.99 -1.09
C TRP A 138 -9.18 11.65 -0.64
N ALA A 139 -10.51 11.47 -0.73
CA ALA A 139 -11.17 10.23 -0.33
C ALA A 139 -10.92 9.11 -1.35
N PHE A 140 -10.84 9.48 -2.64
CA PHE A 140 -10.42 8.58 -3.71
C PHE A 140 -8.99 8.06 -3.46
N LEU A 141 -8.05 8.98 -3.21
CA LEU A 141 -6.64 8.67 -2.97
C LEU A 141 -6.47 7.81 -1.70
N PHE A 142 -7.07 8.25 -0.59
CA PHE A 142 -6.97 7.56 0.68
C PHE A 142 -7.62 6.17 0.63
N GLY A 143 -8.78 6.02 -0.02
CA GLY A 143 -9.40 4.70 -0.19
C GLY A 143 -8.54 3.74 -1.02
N ARG A 144 -7.73 4.27 -1.95
CA ARG A 144 -6.82 3.47 -2.77
C ARG A 144 -5.57 3.04 -2.00
N ILE A 145 -4.97 3.97 -1.25
CA ILE A 145 -3.85 3.66 -0.34
C ILE A 145 -4.32 2.66 0.73
N ALA A 146 -5.48 2.89 1.34
CA ALA A 146 -6.04 2.00 2.35
C ALA A 146 -6.27 0.58 1.78
N HIS A 147 -6.80 0.45 0.57
CA HIS A 147 -6.93 -0.86 -0.09
C HIS A 147 -5.57 -1.53 -0.30
N ALA A 148 -4.54 -0.80 -0.77
CA ALA A 148 -3.20 -1.34 -0.93
C ALA A 148 -2.59 -1.83 0.40
N VAL A 149 -2.79 -1.07 1.49
CA VAL A 149 -2.37 -1.47 2.85
C VAL A 149 -3.14 -2.69 3.34
N ILE A 150 -4.45 -2.77 3.11
CA ILE A 150 -5.25 -3.96 3.45
C ILE A 150 -4.74 -5.19 2.71
N LEU A 151 -4.47 -5.07 1.41
CA LEU A 151 -3.94 -6.16 0.59
C LEU A 151 -2.55 -6.59 1.07
N MET A 152 -1.67 -5.63 1.36
CA MET A 152 -0.34 -5.86 1.94
C MET A 152 -0.44 -6.64 3.26
N LEU A 153 -1.29 -6.20 4.19
CA LEU A 153 -1.48 -6.88 5.48
C LEU A 153 -2.05 -8.29 5.29
N ALA A 154 -3.01 -8.47 4.37
CA ALA A 154 -3.58 -9.78 4.09
C ALA A 154 -2.54 -10.76 3.53
N LEU A 155 -1.69 -10.31 2.61
CA LEU A 155 -0.61 -11.12 2.05
C LEU A 155 0.49 -11.40 3.08
N LEU A 156 0.82 -10.42 3.94
CA LEU A 156 1.75 -10.64 5.05
C LEU A 156 1.25 -11.73 6.00
N VAL A 157 0.00 -11.61 6.46
CA VAL A 157 -0.62 -12.62 7.33
C VAL A 157 -0.61 -13.99 6.66
N LEU A 158 -0.91 -14.04 5.37
CA LEU A 158 -0.86 -15.29 4.60
C LEU A 158 0.54 -15.91 4.58
N VAL A 159 1.58 -15.11 4.29
CA VAL A 159 2.98 -15.56 4.24
C VAL A 159 3.45 -16.02 5.61
N VAL A 160 3.15 -15.27 6.68
CA VAL A 160 3.52 -15.64 8.05
C VAL A 160 2.79 -16.89 8.51
N LEU A 161 1.49 -17.01 8.22
CA LEU A 161 0.71 -18.21 8.56
C LEU A 161 1.21 -19.45 7.81
N PHE A 162 1.59 -19.30 6.55
CA PHE A 162 2.19 -20.37 5.76
C PHE A 162 3.56 -20.78 6.35
N GLY A 163 4.38 -19.79 6.69
CA GLY A 163 5.66 -19.98 7.39
C GLY A 163 5.52 -20.77 8.69
N TRP A 164 4.58 -20.35 9.53
CA TRP A 164 4.28 -21.00 10.80
C TRP A 164 3.77 -22.43 10.64
N LEU A 165 2.86 -22.69 9.68
CA LEU A 165 2.23 -24.01 9.52
C LEU A 165 3.14 -25.06 8.86
N PHE A 166 4.00 -24.65 7.92
CA PHE A 166 4.79 -25.58 7.11
C PHE A 166 6.28 -25.59 7.47
N TYR A 167 6.79 -24.59 8.19
CA TYR A 167 8.22 -24.42 8.45
C TYR A 167 8.54 -24.09 9.91
N ASP A 168 7.57 -24.24 10.84
CA ASP A 168 7.74 -24.02 12.28
C ASP A 168 8.39 -22.67 12.64
N VAL A 169 8.10 -21.61 11.87
CA VAL A 169 8.69 -20.29 12.11
C VAL A 169 7.99 -19.58 13.26
N ASP A 170 8.78 -19.11 14.22
CA ASP A 170 8.30 -18.32 15.35
C ASP A 170 7.71 -16.98 14.91
N VAL A 171 6.50 -16.69 15.41
CA VAL A 171 5.85 -15.41 15.18
C VAL A 171 6.45 -14.38 16.14
N PRO A 172 6.87 -13.20 15.65
CA PRO A 172 7.47 -12.17 16.51
C PRO A 172 6.47 -11.71 17.56
N GLY A 173 6.70 -12.07 18.82
CA GLY A 173 5.87 -11.66 19.96
C GLY A 173 6.29 -10.28 20.46
N GLN A 174 7.50 -10.17 20.99
CA GLN A 174 8.00 -8.95 21.64
C GLN A 174 8.37 -7.83 20.65
N THR A 175 8.79 -8.20 19.44
CA THR A 175 9.19 -7.29 18.35
C THR A 175 8.02 -6.89 17.43
N MET A 176 6.81 -7.41 17.67
CA MET A 176 5.62 -7.12 16.87
C MET A 176 5.34 -5.61 16.69
N PRO A 177 5.50 -4.75 17.74
CA PRO A 177 5.31 -3.30 17.56
C PRO A 177 6.30 -2.69 16.56
N ALA A 178 7.56 -3.14 16.56
CA ALA A 178 8.56 -2.67 15.61
C ALA A 178 8.21 -3.10 14.18
N VAL A 179 7.77 -4.35 13.99
CA VAL A 179 7.26 -4.83 12.69
C VAL A 179 6.12 -3.94 12.21
N LEU A 180 5.11 -3.67 13.04
CA LEU A 180 3.97 -2.83 12.66
C LEU A 180 4.38 -1.40 12.28
N VAL A 181 5.35 -0.81 12.97
CA VAL A 181 5.89 0.51 12.64
C VAL A 181 6.66 0.46 11.31
N THR A 182 7.50 -0.54 11.11
CA THR A 182 8.21 -0.77 9.84
C THR A 182 7.24 -0.93 8.67
N LEU A 183 6.14 -1.68 8.86
CA LEU A 183 5.08 -1.83 7.87
C LEU A 183 4.39 -0.50 7.57
N ALA A 184 4.08 0.31 8.58
CA ALA A 184 3.42 1.60 8.39
C ALA A 184 4.32 2.60 7.65
N VAL A 185 5.58 2.71 8.05
CA VAL A 185 6.58 3.59 7.44
C VAL A 185 6.90 3.13 6.02
N GLY A 186 7.09 1.82 5.83
CA GLY A 186 7.26 1.18 4.52
C GLY A 186 6.07 1.46 3.60
N ALA A 187 4.86 1.14 4.03
CA ALA A 187 3.66 1.35 3.23
C ALA A 187 3.51 2.82 2.80
N PHE A 188 3.72 3.77 3.72
CA PHE A 188 3.69 5.19 3.39
C PHE A 188 4.75 5.55 2.33
N SER A 189 6.00 5.12 2.57
CA SER A 189 7.14 5.44 1.71
C SER A 189 6.98 4.87 0.30
N PHE A 190 6.67 3.57 0.19
CA PHE A 190 6.49 2.90 -1.09
C PHE A 190 5.23 3.38 -1.84
N CYS A 191 4.14 3.75 -1.14
CA CYS A 191 3.02 4.42 -1.79
C CYS A 191 3.43 5.76 -2.39
N ALA A 192 4.17 6.59 -1.64
CA ALA A 192 4.65 7.88 -2.11
C ALA A 192 5.60 7.74 -3.32
N LEU A 193 6.50 6.77 -3.28
CA LEU A 193 7.38 6.43 -4.40
C LEU A 193 6.60 5.87 -5.60
N GLY A 194 5.56 5.07 -5.36
CA GLY A 194 4.68 4.54 -6.39
C GLY A 194 3.94 5.64 -7.14
N PHE A 195 3.45 6.67 -6.44
CA PHE A 195 2.90 7.86 -7.08
C PHE A 195 3.98 8.69 -7.81
N ALA A 196 5.18 8.79 -7.24
CA ALA A 196 6.29 9.51 -7.84
C ALA A 196 6.68 8.92 -9.20
N ILE A 197 6.89 7.59 -9.27
CA ILE A 197 7.23 6.93 -10.54
C ILE A 197 6.07 7.03 -11.53
N ALA A 198 4.81 6.89 -11.07
CA ALA A 198 3.64 7.00 -11.94
C ALA A 198 3.51 8.38 -12.61
N SER A 199 4.05 9.44 -11.98
CA SER A 199 4.12 10.77 -12.57
C SER A 199 5.11 10.88 -13.73
N MET A 200 6.10 9.98 -13.79
CA MET A 200 7.12 9.93 -14.84
C MET A 200 6.71 9.02 -16.00
N VAL A 201 5.83 8.05 -15.76
CA VAL A 201 5.36 7.12 -16.80
C VAL A 201 4.50 7.86 -17.85
N PRO A 202 4.81 7.74 -19.16
CA PRO A 202 4.11 8.44 -20.21
C PRO A 202 2.71 7.86 -20.49
N ASN A 203 2.57 6.54 -20.52
CA ASN A 203 1.32 5.86 -20.84
C ASN A 203 1.19 4.47 -20.16
N ALA A 204 0.00 3.90 -20.25
CA ALA A 204 -0.39 2.60 -19.68
C ALA A 204 0.42 1.44 -20.25
N ASP A 205 0.78 1.49 -21.54
CA ASP A 205 1.56 0.44 -22.20
C ASP A 205 3.01 0.40 -21.68
N ALA A 206 3.58 1.58 -21.38
CA ALA A 206 4.90 1.71 -20.78
C ALA A 206 4.91 1.47 -19.27
N ALA A 207 3.75 1.48 -18.60
CA ALA A 207 3.69 1.40 -17.14
C ALA A 207 4.32 0.13 -16.57
N PRO A 208 4.00 -1.09 -17.07
CA PRO A 208 4.64 -2.29 -16.55
C PRO A 208 6.14 -2.30 -16.77
N ALA A 209 6.60 -1.84 -17.94
CA ALA A 209 8.02 -1.82 -18.29
C ALA A 209 8.80 -0.85 -17.37
N VAL A 210 8.33 0.38 -17.22
CA VAL A 210 9.03 1.40 -16.40
C VAL A 210 9.00 1.05 -14.91
N VAL A 211 7.83 0.63 -14.39
CA VAL A 211 7.69 0.28 -12.98
C VAL A 211 8.54 -0.95 -12.65
N ASN A 212 8.48 -2.01 -13.45
CA ASN A 212 9.28 -3.21 -13.18
C ASN A 212 10.78 -2.99 -13.43
N ALA A 213 11.17 -2.23 -14.47
CA ALA A 213 12.58 -1.90 -14.71
C ALA A 213 13.18 -1.04 -13.60
N SER A 214 12.36 -0.26 -12.88
CA SER A 214 12.83 0.49 -11.71
C SER A 214 13.02 -0.40 -10.48
N ILE A 215 12.07 -1.30 -10.20
CA ILE A 215 12.06 -2.03 -8.93
C ILE A 215 12.80 -3.36 -8.98
N LEU A 216 12.82 -4.04 -10.12
CA LEU A 216 13.43 -5.36 -10.24
C LEU A 216 14.94 -5.31 -9.98
N PRO A 217 15.74 -4.39 -10.59
CA PRO A 217 17.15 -4.26 -10.25
C PRO A 217 17.36 -3.91 -8.78
N LEU A 218 16.51 -3.06 -8.20
CA LEU A 218 16.58 -2.68 -6.79
C LEU A 218 16.38 -3.88 -5.85
N LEU A 219 15.46 -4.79 -6.17
CA LEU A 219 15.22 -5.99 -5.36
C LEU A 219 16.45 -6.91 -5.31
N PHE A 220 17.18 -7.04 -6.43
CA PHE A 220 18.41 -7.83 -6.48
C PHE A 220 19.61 -7.12 -5.85
N ILE A 221 19.77 -5.82 -6.11
CA ILE A 221 20.88 -5.02 -5.54
C ILE A 221 20.72 -4.87 -4.02
N SER A 222 19.50 -4.87 -3.50
CA SER A 222 19.23 -4.65 -2.08
C SER A 222 19.45 -5.89 -1.21
N ASP A 223 20.06 -6.94 -1.74
CA ASP A 223 20.34 -8.22 -1.05
C ASP A 223 19.12 -8.83 -0.35
N VAL A 224 17.89 -8.51 -0.80
CA VAL A 224 16.65 -8.95 -0.14
C VAL A 224 16.54 -10.48 -0.05
N PHE A 225 17.16 -11.17 -1.00
CA PHE A 225 17.15 -12.64 -1.10
C PHE A 225 18.53 -13.27 -0.86
N ILE A 226 19.55 -12.45 -0.59
CA ILE A 226 20.93 -12.89 -0.43
C ILE A 226 21.26 -12.82 1.07
N PRO A 227 21.64 -13.95 1.70
CA PRO A 227 22.06 -13.93 3.10
C PRO A 227 23.23 -12.97 3.32
N PRO A 228 23.30 -12.29 4.48
CA PRO A 228 24.52 -11.61 4.90
C PRO A 228 25.69 -12.62 4.83
N ASP A 229 26.84 -12.18 4.33
CA ASP A 229 28.07 -12.97 4.15
C ASP A 229 28.20 -13.83 2.86
N ALA A 230 27.27 -13.75 1.92
CA ALA A 230 27.37 -14.45 0.62
C ALA A 230 28.46 -13.90 -0.34
N GLY A 231 29.32 -12.98 0.11
CA GLY A 231 30.41 -12.41 -0.70
C GLY A 231 30.00 -11.28 -1.64
N THR A 232 29.02 -10.46 -1.25
CA THR A 232 28.59 -9.29 -2.04
C THR A 232 29.75 -8.29 -2.23
N PRO A 233 30.06 -7.85 -3.46
CA PRO A 233 31.11 -6.85 -3.69
C PRO A 233 30.81 -5.53 -2.97
N ALA A 234 31.84 -4.89 -2.39
CA ALA A 234 31.69 -3.67 -1.60
C ALA A 234 30.96 -2.50 -2.31
N TRP A 235 31.06 -2.42 -3.64
CA TRP A 235 30.34 -1.40 -4.42
C TRP A 235 28.82 -1.65 -4.47
N VAL A 236 28.39 -2.92 -4.48
CA VAL A 236 26.97 -3.30 -4.42
C VAL A 236 26.43 -2.99 -3.04
N GLU A 237 27.20 -3.29 -2.00
CA GLU A 237 26.85 -3.00 -0.61
C GLU A 237 26.62 -1.49 -0.40
N HIS A 238 27.55 -0.64 -0.84
CA HIS A 238 27.39 0.82 -0.77
C HIS A 238 26.21 1.35 -1.60
N LEU A 239 25.95 0.76 -2.76
CA LEU A 239 24.83 1.17 -3.59
C LEU A 239 23.48 0.78 -2.95
N SER A 240 23.42 -0.43 -2.39
CA SER A 240 22.24 -0.97 -1.73
C SER A 240 21.88 -0.20 -0.47
N SER A 241 22.87 0.32 0.27
CA SER A 241 22.68 1.14 1.48
C SER A 241 22.13 2.55 1.20
N VAL A 242 21.92 2.91 -0.07
CA VAL A 242 21.21 4.14 -0.42
C VAL A 242 19.70 3.89 -0.55
N PHE A 243 19.28 2.67 -0.89
CA PHE A 243 17.91 2.39 -1.28
C PHE A 243 17.02 1.95 -0.12
N PRO A 244 15.73 2.34 -0.12
CA PRO A 244 14.82 2.06 0.99
C PRO A 244 14.44 0.57 1.07
N VAL A 245 14.61 -0.18 -0.02
CA VAL A 245 14.26 -1.60 -0.11
C VAL A 245 15.16 -2.44 0.81
N ARG A 246 16.46 -2.16 0.84
CA ARG A 246 17.41 -2.82 1.75
C ARG A 246 17.03 -2.58 3.21
N HIS A 247 16.85 -1.32 3.59
CA HIS A 247 16.49 -0.92 4.95
C HIS A 247 15.14 -1.51 5.38
N LEU A 248 14.18 -1.64 4.46
CA LEU A 248 12.91 -2.32 4.73
C LEU A 248 13.12 -3.79 5.04
N SER A 249 13.96 -4.47 4.24
CA SER A 249 14.25 -5.89 4.43
C SER A 249 14.97 -6.13 5.75
N GLU A 250 16.05 -5.39 6.02
CA GLU A 250 16.83 -5.48 7.27
C GLU A 250 15.95 -5.22 8.51
N ALA A 251 15.15 -4.13 8.50
CA ALA A 251 14.25 -3.84 9.63
C ALA A 251 13.17 -4.91 9.85
N LEU A 252 12.70 -5.58 8.79
CA LEU A 252 11.79 -6.71 8.93
C LEU A 252 12.53 -7.98 9.39
N GLN A 253 13.76 -8.22 8.93
CA GLN A 253 14.57 -9.34 9.37
C GLN A 253 14.87 -9.25 10.87
N THR A 254 15.29 -8.07 11.38
CA THR A 254 15.43 -7.82 12.82
C THR A 254 14.10 -8.04 13.55
N GLY A 255 12.99 -7.56 12.97
CA GLY A 255 11.67 -7.76 13.56
C GLY A 255 11.26 -9.23 13.71
N PHE A 256 11.66 -10.09 12.77
CA PHE A 256 11.35 -11.53 12.77
C PHE A 256 12.47 -12.41 13.35
N ASN A 257 13.56 -11.82 13.85
CA ASN A 257 14.67 -12.55 14.44
C ASN A 257 14.30 -13.03 15.86
N PRO A 258 14.24 -14.36 16.12
CA PRO A 258 13.83 -14.92 17.41
C PRO A 258 14.85 -14.67 18.53
N PHE A 259 16.08 -14.28 18.19
CA PHE A 259 17.14 -14.01 19.16
C PHE A 259 17.21 -12.54 19.61
N GLU A 260 16.34 -11.69 19.09
CA GLU A 260 16.29 -10.29 19.52
C GLU A 260 15.81 -10.18 20.96
N THR A 261 16.68 -9.62 21.80
CA THR A 261 16.39 -9.37 23.21
C THR A 261 15.76 -7.99 23.46
N GLY A 262 15.86 -7.10 22.46
CA GLY A 262 15.32 -5.75 22.50
C GLY A 262 13.90 -5.62 21.93
N ALA A 263 13.43 -4.38 21.83
CA ALA A 263 12.12 -4.08 21.22
C ALA A 263 12.11 -4.21 19.68
N GLY A 264 13.26 -4.52 19.04
CA GLY A 264 13.41 -4.70 17.60
C GLY A 264 13.32 -3.41 16.76
N PHE A 265 13.38 -2.24 17.40
CA PHE A 265 13.31 -0.95 16.69
C PHE A 265 14.65 -0.56 16.10
N GLU A 266 14.65 -0.35 14.78
CA GLU A 266 15.81 0.10 14.03
C GLU A 266 15.63 1.53 13.53
N PRO A 267 16.00 2.56 14.33
CA PRO A 267 15.69 3.95 14.01
C PRO A 267 16.38 4.46 12.75
N VAL A 268 17.60 3.96 12.44
CA VAL A 268 18.34 4.34 11.24
C VAL A 268 17.62 3.83 9.98
N HIS A 269 17.24 2.56 9.96
CA HIS A 269 16.50 1.97 8.84
C HIS A 269 15.14 2.66 8.64
N LEU A 270 14.40 2.90 9.73
CA LEU A 270 13.14 3.64 9.67
C LEU A 270 13.31 5.07 9.15
N ALA A 271 14.36 5.78 9.56
CA ALA A 271 14.65 7.13 9.11
C ALA A 271 14.95 7.19 7.61
N VAL A 272 15.74 6.25 7.08
CA VAL A 272 16.04 6.19 5.64
C VAL A 272 14.79 5.88 4.82
N ILE A 273 13.97 4.93 5.26
CA ILE A 273 12.69 4.61 4.58
C ILE A 273 11.76 5.84 4.60
N ALA A 274 11.65 6.52 5.74
CA ALA A 274 10.84 7.72 5.87
C ALA A 274 11.37 8.87 4.99
N ALA A 275 12.69 9.07 4.92
CA ALA A 275 13.32 10.09 4.07
C ALA A 275 13.00 9.87 2.59
N TRP A 276 13.08 8.62 2.11
CA TRP A 276 12.64 8.26 0.76
C TRP A 276 11.15 8.48 0.54
N GLY A 277 10.32 8.23 1.57
CA GLY A 277 8.89 8.50 1.50
C GLY A 277 8.57 9.98 1.36
N VAL A 278 9.28 10.83 2.12
CA VAL A 278 9.19 12.28 1.99
C VAL A 278 9.68 12.73 0.61
N ALA A 279 10.80 12.21 0.12
CA ALA A 279 11.31 12.51 -1.22
C ALA A 279 10.29 12.14 -2.32
N GLY A 280 9.73 10.92 -2.25
CA GLY A 280 8.68 10.47 -3.16
C GLY A 280 7.42 11.34 -3.09
N LEU A 281 7.03 11.77 -1.89
CA LEU A 281 5.90 12.68 -1.71
C LEU A 281 6.18 14.05 -2.34
N LEU A 282 7.37 14.61 -2.14
CA LEU A 282 7.77 15.89 -2.75
C LEU A 282 7.78 15.81 -4.29
N VAL A 283 8.31 14.72 -4.86
CA VAL A 283 8.28 14.47 -6.30
C VAL A 283 6.83 14.36 -6.79
N THR A 284 5.99 13.61 -6.09
CA THR A 284 4.57 13.48 -6.43
C THR A 284 3.88 14.85 -6.43
N LEU A 285 4.08 15.67 -5.40
CA LEU A 285 3.49 17.01 -5.31
C LEU A 285 3.99 17.93 -6.43
N ARG A 286 5.24 17.77 -6.87
CA ARG A 286 5.85 18.62 -7.90
C ARG A 286 5.48 18.24 -9.33
N PHE A 287 5.31 16.94 -9.61
CA PHE A 287 5.16 16.40 -10.96
C PHE A 287 3.80 15.72 -11.23
N SER A 288 2.91 15.60 -10.24
CA SER A 288 1.60 14.97 -10.40
C SER A 288 0.70 15.76 -11.36
N SER A 289 0.77 15.44 -12.65
CA SER A 289 -0.24 15.79 -13.64
C SER A 289 -1.39 14.80 -13.57
N TRP A 290 -2.57 15.29 -13.16
CA TRP A 290 -3.83 14.54 -13.14
C TRP A 290 -4.49 14.42 -14.51
N GLU A 291 -3.93 15.09 -15.52
CA GLU A 291 -4.44 15.13 -16.88
C GLU A 291 -3.70 14.12 -17.75
N PRO A 292 -4.41 13.43 -18.68
CA PRO A 292 -3.78 12.58 -19.67
C PRO A 292 -2.75 13.40 -20.47
N ARG A 293 -1.54 12.85 -20.63
CA ARG A 293 -0.56 13.41 -21.57
C ARG A 293 -0.96 12.92 -22.95
N VAL A 294 -1.67 13.79 -23.68
CA VAL A 294 -2.09 13.56 -25.07
C VAL A 294 -0.92 13.88 -26.00
#